data_AF-A0A1F7MYK5-F1
#
_entry.id   AF-A0A1F7MYK5-F1
#
_cell.length_a   1.000
_cell.length_b   1.000
_cell.length_c   1.000
_cell.angle_alpha   90.00
_cell.angle_beta   90.00
_cell.angle_gamma   90.00
#
_symmetry.space_group_name_H-M   'P 1'
#
loop_
_entity.id
_entity.type
_entity.pdbx_description
1 polymer ?
#
loop_
_entity_poly.entity_id
_entity_poly.type
_entity_poly.pdbx_seq_one_letter_code
_entity_poly.pdbx_strand_id
1 'polypeptide(L)'
;MSRRCSAVTGGSPRWAHAVGSRGLTLVELIIVTALIATLASIALPIYADVTERARIIRAIAEIRVLESEIAVFEMSNGRLPADLGEIGRGTLKDSWGNPYEYLNFSTLGPKGKGKVRKDRNLVPLNSTYDLYSEGKDGESQSALTAKASQDDIIRANDGGYIGLASAY
;
A
#
# COMPACT_ATOMS: atom_id res chain seq x y z
N MET A 1 -46.20 -75.24 -38.48
CA MET A 1 -46.17 -74.08 -39.40
C MET A 1 -45.74 -72.87 -38.57
N SER A 2 -44.43 -72.61 -38.44
CA SER A 2 -43.68 -71.56 -39.16
C SER A 2 -44.34 -70.18 -39.13
N ARG A 3 -43.80 -69.25 -38.32
CA ARG A 3 -43.53 -67.86 -38.73
C ARG A 3 -42.29 -67.34 -37.98
N ARG A 4 -41.32 -66.88 -38.79
CA ARG A 4 -40.11 -66.12 -38.42
C ARG A 4 -40.45 -64.63 -38.27
N CYS A 5 -39.42 -63.86 -37.88
CA CYS A 5 -39.22 -62.41 -38.09
C CYS A 5 -39.96 -61.47 -37.11
N SER A 6 -39.42 -60.33 -36.69
CA SER A 6 -38.12 -59.68 -36.92
C SER A 6 -37.97 -58.61 -35.84
N ALA A 7 -36.76 -58.39 -35.32
CA ALA A 7 -36.47 -57.29 -34.42
C ALA A 7 -36.63 -55.94 -35.15
N VAL A 8 -37.38 -55.01 -34.56
CA VAL A 8 -37.41 -53.60 -34.94
C VAL A 8 -36.47 -52.85 -34.00
N THR A 9 -35.32 -52.43 -34.53
CA THR A 9 -34.44 -51.44 -33.92
C THR A 9 -34.84 -50.06 -34.46
N GLY A 10 -35.66 -49.33 -33.72
CA GLY A 10 -35.99 -47.93 -34.03
C GLY A 10 -34.88 -47.01 -33.54
N GLY A 11 -34.08 -46.47 -34.47
CA GLY A 11 -33.02 -45.51 -34.18
C GLY A 11 -33.54 -44.18 -33.67
N SER A 12 -32.99 -43.70 -32.57
CA SER A 12 -33.18 -42.34 -32.06
C SER A 12 -32.56 -41.30 -33.00
N PRO A 13 -33.24 -40.19 -33.33
CA PRO A 13 -32.62 -39.12 -34.10
C PRO A 13 -31.62 -38.39 -33.20
N ARG A 14 -30.32 -38.59 -33.45
CA ARG A 14 -29.26 -37.77 -32.86
C ARG A 14 -29.21 -36.46 -33.64
N TRP A 15 -29.89 -35.43 -33.14
CA TRP A 15 -29.71 -34.06 -33.61
C TRP A 15 -28.33 -33.57 -33.12
N ALA A 16 -27.29 -34.02 -33.81
CA ALA A 16 -25.95 -33.48 -33.62
C ALA A 16 -25.93 -32.10 -34.28
N HIS A 17 -26.13 -31.05 -33.47
CA HIS A 17 -25.76 -29.71 -33.88
C HIS A 17 -24.24 -29.69 -34.04
N ALA A 18 -23.78 -29.76 -35.29
CA ALA A 18 -22.40 -29.49 -35.63
C ALA A 18 -22.11 -28.03 -35.26
N VAL A 19 -21.52 -27.81 -34.09
CA VAL A 19 -20.91 -26.54 -33.75
C VAL A 19 -19.68 -26.40 -34.64
N GLY A 20 -19.86 -25.75 -35.78
CA GLY A 20 -18.75 -25.44 -36.68
C GLY A 20 -17.73 -24.56 -35.95
N SER A 21 -16.47 -24.97 -35.98
CA SER A 21 -15.35 -24.17 -35.46
C SER A 21 -15.15 -22.94 -36.34
N ARG A 22 -15.85 -21.85 -36.01
CA ARG A 22 -15.62 -20.53 -36.62
C ARG A 22 -14.38 -19.93 -35.96
N GLY A 23 -13.35 -19.66 -36.76
CA GLY A 23 -12.15 -18.92 -36.31
C GLY A 23 -12.45 -17.43 -36.16
N LEU A 24 -11.78 -16.77 -35.22
CA LEU A 24 -11.83 -15.32 -35.06
C LEU A 24 -11.27 -14.63 -36.30
N THR A 25 -11.91 -13.54 -36.73
CA THR A 25 -11.37 -12.73 -37.83
C THR A 25 -10.34 -11.74 -37.32
N LEU A 26 -9.41 -11.33 -38.19
CA LEU A 26 -8.39 -10.32 -37.87
C LEU A 26 -9.05 -8.98 -37.48
N VAL A 27 -10.16 -8.62 -38.15
CA VAL A 27 -10.94 -7.42 -37.86
C VAL A 27 -11.60 -7.48 -36.48
N GLU A 28 -12.14 -8.64 -36.09
CA GLU A 28 -12.74 -8.85 -34.77
C GLU A 28 -11.71 -8.67 -33.65
N LEU A 29 -10.50 -9.18 -33.84
CA LEU A 29 -9.42 -8.98 -32.87
C LEU A 29 -9.02 -7.50 -32.76
N ILE A 30 -8.95 -6.76 -33.87
CA ILE A 30 -8.62 -5.33 -33.87
C ILE A 30 -9.68 -4.53 -33.10
N ILE A 31 -10.96 -4.81 -33.34
CA ILE A 31 -12.04 -4.09 -32.64
C ILE A 31 -12.04 -4.44 -31.15
N VAL A 32 -11.89 -5.71 -30.79
CA VAL A 32 -11.87 -6.16 -29.38
C VAL A 32 -10.68 -5.56 -28.63
N THR A 33 -9.49 -5.60 -29.22
CA THR A 33 -8.29 -5.01 -28.60
C THR A 33 -8.38 -3.49 -28.50
N ALA A 34 -8.96 -2.81 -29.49
CA ALA A 34 -9.24 -1.38 -29.41
C ALA A 34 -10.18 -1.04 -28.24
N LEU A 35 -11.26 -1.79 -28.05
CA LEU A 35 -12.17 -1.60 -26.92
C LEU A 35 -11.47 -1.85 -25.58
N ILE A 36 -10.73 -2.95 -25.43
CA ILE A 36 -9.97 -3.24 -24.20
C ILE A 36 -8.95 -2.14 -23.92
N ALA A 37 -8.24 -1.63 -24.92
CA ALA A 37 -7.27 -0.55 -24.75
C ALA A 37 -7.93 0.75 -24.24
N THR A 38 -9.10 1.11 -24.76
CA THR A 38 -9.85 2.29 -24.28
C THR A 38 -10.34 2.13 -22.85
N LEU A 39 -10.78 0.93 -22.44
CA LEU A 39 -11.17 0.68 -21.06
C LEU A 39 -9.96 0.67 -20.12
N ALA A 40 -8.85 0.05 -20.55
CA ALA A 40 -7.63 -0.04 -19.76
C ALA A 40 -7.01 1.34 -19.50
N SER A 41 -7.05 2.26 -20.47
CA SER A 41 -6.49 3.60 -20.29
C SER A 41 -7.19 4.42 -19.19
N ILE A 42 -8.48 4.16 -18.95
CA ILE A 42 -9.26 4.78 -17.86
C ILE A 42 -9.07 3.99 -16.56
N ALA A 43 -9.09 2.66 -16.62
CA ALA A 43 -9.06 1.81 -15.43
C ALA A 43 -7.71 1.86 -14.68
N LEU A 44 -6.58 1.87 -15.40
CA LEU A 44 -5.24 1.84 -14.81
C LEU A 44 -4.92 3.01 -13.86
N PRO A 45 -5.12 4.29 -14.23
CA PRO A 45 -4.82 5.40 -13.31
C PRO A 45 -5.72 5.39 -12.06
N ILE A 46 -6.99 4.99 -12.19
CA ILE A 46 -7.92 4.88 -11.05
C ILE A 46 -7.44 3.79 -10.08
N TYR A 47 -7.08 2.62 -10.60
CA TYR A 47 -6.59 1.53 -9.76
C TYR A 47 -5.29 1.92 -9.03
N ALA A 48 -4.38 2.61 -9.71
CA ALA A 48 -3.14 3.10 -9.10
C ALA A 48 -3.42 4.04 -7.91
N ASP A 49 -4.32 5.02 -8.05
CA ASP A 49 -4.69 5.95 -6.97
C ASP A 49 -5.34 5.23 -5.77
N VAL A 50 -6.24 4.27 -6.03
CA VAL A 50 -6.88 3.48 -4.96
C VAL A 50 -5.86 2.65 -4.18
N THR A 51 -4.93 1.99 -4.88
CA THR A 51 -3.86 1.24 -4.21
C THR A 51 -2.97 2.16 -3.37
N GLU A 52 -2.65 3.35 -3.88
CA GLU A 52 -1.80 4.30 -3.17
C GLU A 52 -2.46 4.83 -1.89
N ARG A 53 -3.74 5.21 -1.96
CA ARG A 53 -4.52 5.60 -0.77
C ARG A 53 -4.57 4.48 0.26
N ALA A 54 -4.74 3.23 -0.17
CA ALA A 54 -4.74 2.09 0.73
C ALA A 54 -3.38 1.90 1.44
N ARG A 55 -2.26 2.11 0.72
CA ARG A 55 -0.91 2.09 1.32
C ARG A 55 -0.73 3.19 2.36
N ILE A 56 -1.19 4.41 2.08
CA ILE A 56 -1.13 5.54 3.03
C ILE A 56 -1.95 5.24 4.28
N ILE A 57 -3.19 4.77 4.14
CA ILE A 57 -4.05 4.41 5.29
C ILE A 57 -3.40 3.32 6.13
N ARG A 58 -2.78 2.33 5.48
CA ARG A 58 -2.06 1.27 6.18
C ARG A 58 -0.86 1.82 6.95
N ALA A 59 -0.06 2.68 6.34
CA ALA A 59 1.09 3.29 7.01
C ALA A 59 0.67 4.13 8.23
N ILE A 60 -0.43 4.88 8.13
CA ILE A 60 -1.03 5.61 9.26
C ILE A 60 -1.41 4.65 10.39
N ALA A 61 -2.05 3.53 10.07
CA ALA A 61 -2.43 2.53 11.07
C ALA A 61 -1.22 1.88 11.74
N GLU A 62 -0.17 1.55 10.96
CA GLU A 62 1.07 0.97 11.48
C GLU A 62 1.81 1.94 12.40
N ILE A 63 1.87 3.24 12.06
CA ILE A 63 2.45 4.28 12.94
C ILE A 63 1.68 4.39 14.26
N ARG A 64 0.35 4.31 14.24
CA ARG A 64 -0.46 4.29 15.49
C ARG A 64 -0.14 3.09 16.37
N VAL A 65 0.08 1.93 15.77
CA VAL A 65 0.49 0.71 16.51
C VAL A 65 1.87 0.91 17.12
N LEU A 66 2.83 1.41 16.35
CA LEU A 66 4.19 1.70 16.82
C LEU A 66 4.19 2.71 17.98
N GLU A 67 3.43 3.79 17.88
CA GLU A 67 3.25 4.76 18.97
C GLU A 67 2.75 4.09 20.26
N SER A 68 1.75 3.20 20.15
CA SER A 68 1.23 2.46 21.31
C SER A 68 2.29 1.54 21.92
N GLU A 69 3.10 0.86 21.09
CA GLU A 69 4.16 -0.03 21.57
C GLU A 69 5.30 0.76 22.25
N ILE A 70 5.67 1.91 21.68
CA ILE A 70 6.64 2.84 22.28
C ILE A 70 6.14 3.33 23.64
N ALA A 71 4.87 3.70 23.76
CA ALA A 71 4.29 4.14 25.02
C ALA A 71 4.31 3.03 26.09
N VAL A 72 3.97 1.79 25.72
CA VAL A 72 4.06 0.63 26.64
C VAL A 72 5.51 0.37 27.07
N PHE A 73 6.46 0.48 26.15
CA PHE A 73 7.88 0.35 26.47
C PHE A 73 8.34 1.45 27.45
N GLU A 74 7.93 2.70 27.23
CA GLU A 74 8.26 3.81 28.12
C GLU A 74 7.69 3.60 29.52
N MET A 75 6.43 3.15 29.63
CA MET A 75 5.80 2.87 30.91
C MET A 75 6.49 1.75 31.70
N SER A 76 7.04 0.74 31.01
CA SER A 76 7.70 -0.40 31.65
C SER A 76 9.16 -0.14 32.03
N ASN A 77 9.87 0.62 31.20
CA ASN A 77 11.31 0.83 31.35
C ASN A 77 11.68 2.23 31.89
N GLY A 78 10.71 3.13 32.01
CA GLY A 78 10.92 4.51 32.46
C GLY A 78 11.72 5.37 31.47
N ARG A 79 11.88 4.90 30.23
CA ARG A 79 12.58 5.60 29.14
C ARG A 79 12.00 5.22 27.79
N LEU A 80 12.12 6.12 26.83
CA LEU A 80 11.86 5.81 25.42
C LEU A 80 12.87 4.78 24.88
N PRO A 81 12.48 3.97 23.88
CA PRO A 81 13.41 3.06 23.21
C PRO A 81 14.51 3.83 22.49
N ALA A 82 15.70 3.23 22.35
CA ALA A 82 16.79 3.85 21.59
C ALA A 82 16.52 3.82 20.08
N ASP A 83 15.93 2.71 19.62
CA ASP A 83 15.53 2.46 18.23
C ASP A 83 14.31 1.51 18.20
N LEU A 84 13.70 1.33 17.02
CA LEU A 84 12.56 0.41 16.85
C LEU A 84 12.93 -1.07 17.07
N GLY A 85 14.22 -1.42 17.04
CA GLY A 85 14.70 -2.76 17.33
C GLY A 85 14.45 -3.17 18.79
N GLU A 86 14.52 -2.24 19.75
CA GLU A 86 14.25 -2.54 21.17
C GLU A 86 12.81 -2.98 21.44
N ILE A 87 11.85 -2.57 20.60
CA ILE A 87 10.45 -3.02 20.65
C ILE A 87 10.15 -4.15 19.66
N GLY A 88 11.18 -4.74 19.03
CA GLY A 88 11.01 -5.84 18.06
C GLY A 88 10.50 -5.41 16.68
N ARG A 89 10.58 -4.11 16.35
CA ARG A 89 10.06 -3.52 15.10
C ARG A 89 11.15 -2.99 14.15
N GLY A 90 12.42 -3.23 14.44
CA GLY A 90 13.54 -2.73 13.63
C GLY A 90 13.59 -3.22 12.17
N THR A 91 12.88 -4.30 11.83
CA THR A 91 12.76 -4.81 10.46
C THR A 91 11.40 -4.51 9.81
N LEU A 92 10.53 -3.77 10.49
CA LEU A 92 9.23 -3.41 9.97
C LEU A 92 9.40 -2.47 8.78
N LYS A 93 8.72 -2.77 7.69
CA LYS A 93 8.71 -1.98 6.47
C LYS A 93 7.31 -1.54 6.16
N ASP A 94 7.19 -0.36 5.59
CA ASP A 94 5.94 0.17 5.08
C ASP A 94 5.50 -0.55 3.78
N SER A 95 4.42 -0.05 3.20
CA SER A 95 3.83 -0.65 1.99
C SER A 95 4.62 -0.40 0.70
N TRP A 96 5.61 0.49 0.72
CA TRP A 96 6.51 0.76 -0.40
C TRP A 96 7.86 0.05 -0.24
N GLY A 97 8.11 -0.55 0.92
CA GLY A 97 9.29 -1.36 1.23
C GLY A 97 10.39 -0.60 1.96
N ASN A 98 10.11 0.64 2.35
CA ASN A 98 10.99 1.50 3.13
C ASN A 98 10.84 1.17 4.63
N PRO A 99 11.90 1.27 5.44
CA PRO A 99 11.80 1.10 6.88
C PRO A 99 11.02 2.26 7.51
N TYR A 100 10.43 2.01 8.68
CA TYR A 100 9.93 3.10 9.52
C TYR A 100 11.08 3.82 10.21
N GLU A 101 11.05 5.14 10.17
CA GLU A 101 12.06 6.00 10.77
C GLU A 101 11.62 6.44 12.16
N TYR A 102 12.52 6.30 13.13
CA TYR A 102 12.32 6.69 14.52
C TYR A 102 13.51 7.46 15.03
N LEU A 103 13.25 8.60 15.66
CA LEU A 103 14.30 9.47 16.19
C LEU A 103 13.96 9.89 17.62
N ASN A 104 14.62 9.29 18.60
CA ASN A 104 14.48 9.67 20.00
C ASN A 104 15.32 10.91 20.35
N PHE A 105 14.68 12.02 20.74
CA PHE A 105 15.38 13.30 20.95
C PHE A 105 16.32 13.29 22.15
N SER A 106 16.00 12.49 23.18
CA SER A 106 16.83 12.40 24.39
C SER A 106 18.20 11.79 24.15
N THR A 107 18.32 10.97 23.10
CA THR A 107 19.57 10.30 22.70
C THR A 107 20.40 11.13 21.71
N LEU A 108 19.86 12.26 21.23
CA LEU A 108 20.53 13.07 20.21
C LEU A 108 21.66 13.90 20.79
N GLY A 109 22.87 13.63 20.29
CA GLY A 109 23.99 14.55 20.44
C GLY A 109 23.79 15.86 19.66
N PRO A 110 24.71 16.84 19.79
CA PRO A 110 24.60 18.15 19.13
C PRO A 110 24.42 18.08 17.60
N LYS A 111 25.03 17.09 16.96
CA LYS A 111 24.92 16.84 15.50
C LYS A 111 23.59 16.18 15.09
N GLY A 112 22.89 15.54 16.02
CA GLY A 112 21.61 14.86 15.78
C GLY A 112 20.42 15.82 15.70
N LYS A 113 20.51 16.99 16.34
CA LYS A 113 19.41 17.99 16.37
C LYS A 113 18.97 18.50 14.99
N GLY A 114 19.84 18.43 13.99
CA GLY A 114 19.50 18.80 12.61
C GLY A 114 18.55 17.82 11.91
N LYS A 115 18.43 16.59 12.44
CA LYS A 115 17.57 15.53 11.89
C LYS A 115 16.13 15.62 12.37
N VAL A 116 15.88 16.33 13.47
CA VAL A 116 14.53 16.52 14.02
C VAL A 116 13.64 17.16 12.96
N ARG A 117 12.49 16.54 12.71
CA ARG A 117 11.55 17.02 11.72
C ARG A 117 10.93 18.34 12.15
N LYS A 118 10.70 19.23 11.19
CA LYS A 118 10.26 20.61 11.43
C LYS A 118 9.12 21.01 10.52
N ASP A 119 8.22 21.81 11.06
CA ASP A 119 7.10 22.41 10.33
C ASP A 119 7.57 23.53 9.37
N ARG A 120 6.59 24.21 8.77
CA ARG A 120 6.84 25.36 7.88
C ARG A 120 7.54 26.53 8.54
N ASN A 121 7.40 26.68 9.85
CA ASN A 121 8.03 27.73 10.65
C ASN A 121 9.39 27.29 11.22
N LEU A 122 9.91 26.12 10.79
CA LEU A 122 11.15 25.51 11.26
C LEU A 122 11.12 25.11 12.74
N VAL A 123 9.93 24.90 13.30
CA VAL A 123 9.71 24.43 14.67
C VAL A 123 9.61 22.90 14.66
N PRO A 124 10.23 22.20 15.64
CA PRO A 124 10.07 20.75 15.77
C PRO A 124 8.61 20.31 15.79
N LEU A 125 8.29 19.22 15.07
CA LEU A 125 6.93 18.69 14.98
C LEU A 125 6.42 18.05 16.28
N ASN A 126 7.35 17.47 17.03
CA ASN A 126 7.10 16.73 18.26
C ASN A 126 8.04 17.26 19.36
N SER A 127 7.79 16.86 20.60
CA SER A 127 8.60 17.22 21.76
C SER A 127 9.55 16.12 22.21
N THR A 128 9.23 14.86 21.93
CA THR A 128 9.91 13.68 22.51
C THR A 128 10.65 12.82 21.47
N TYR A 129 9.98 12.46 20.38
CA TYR A 129 10.55 11.68 19.30
C TYR A 129 9.81 11.93 17.98
N ASP A 130 10.50 11.68 16.87
CA ASP A 130 9.86 11.58 15.56
C ASP A 130 9.61 10.12 15.20
N LEU A 131 8.47 9.87 14.53
CA LEU A 131 8.08 8.57 14.00
C LEU A 131 7.37 8.79 12.67
N TYR A 132 7.90 8.21 11.59
CA TYR A 132 7.35 8.42 10.25
C TYR A 132 7.74 7.30 9.27
N SER A 133 7.08 7.27 8.12
CA SER A 133 7.50 6.54 6.92
C SER A 133 7.89 7.56 5.86
N GLU A 134 8.94 7.25 5.09
CA GLU A 134 9.46 8.07 3.98
C GLU A 134 8.56 8.03 2.73
N GLY A 135 7.37 7.42 2.83
CA GLY A 135 6.42 7.39 1.74
C GLY A 135 6.91 6.55 0.56
N LYS A 136 6.49 6.97 -0.64
CA LYS A 136 6.64 6.20 -1.88
C LYS A 136 8.00 6.40 -2.52
N ASP A 137 8.54 7.61 -2.47
CA ASP A 137 9.83 7.92 -3.09
C ASP A 137 11.01 7.47 -2.22
N GLY A 138 10.79 7.27 -0.90
CA GLY A 138 11.84 6.86 0.03
C GLY A 138 12.89 7.95 0.25
N GLU A 139 12.55 9.22 -0.05
CA GLU A 139 13.44 10.35 0.13
C GLU A 139 12.82 11.32 1.13
N SER A 140 13.51 11.55 2.25
CA SER A 140 12.99 12.45 3.28
C SER A 140 13.99 13.50 3.73
N GLN A 141 13.46 14.67 4.11
CA GLN A 141 14.20 15.77 4.73
C GLN A 141 13.52 16.23 6.02
N SER A 142 14.31 16.83 6.91
CA SER A 142 13.82 17.28 8.21
C SER A 142 12.73 18.36 8.10
N ALA A 143 12.84 19.31 7.18
CA ALA A 143 11.79 20.30 6.97
C ALA A 143 10.64 19.70 6.12
N LEU A 144 9.40 19.78 6.62
CA LEU A 144 8.20 19.35 5.87
C LEU A 144 7.93 20.19 4.62
N THR A 145 8.57 21.36 4.50
CA THR A 145 8.46 22.22 3.31
C THR A 145 9.29 21.70 2.13
N ALA A 146 10.22 20.77 2.36
CA ALA A 146 10.98 20.14 1.30
C ALA A 146 10.05 19.32 0.39
N LYS A 147 10.37 19.26 -0.90
CA LYS A 147 9.57 18.52 -1.88
C LYS A 147 9.62 17.00 -1.64
N ALA A 148 10.79 16.49 -1.24
CA ALA A 148 10.99 15.08 -0.92
C ALA A 148 10.10 14.66 0.25
N SER A 149 9.95 15.51 1.27
CA SER A 149 9.18 15.17 2.47
C SER A 149 7.65 15.22 2.31
N GLN A 150 7.08 15.45 1.12
CA GLN A 150 5.65 15.73 0.98
C GLN A 150 4.77 14.48 1.05
N ASP A 151 5.27 13.34 0.58
CA ASP A 151 4.59 12.05 0.63
C ASP A 151 4.90 11.23 1.88
N ASP A 152 5.77 11.75 2.75
CA ASP A 152 6.02 11.17 4.08
C ASP A 152 4.71 11.01 4.86
N ILE A 153 4.60 9.92 5.61
CA ILE A 153 3.52 9.71 6.57
C ILE A 153 4.10 9.94 7.94
N ILE A 154 3.70 11.04 8.57
CA ILE A 154 4.34 11.55 9.79
C ILE A 154 3.40 11.46 11.00
N ARG A 155 4.00 11.23 12.17
CA ARG A 155 3.41 11.58 13.47
C ARG A 155 3.83 13.01 13.83
N ALA A 156 2.88 13.85 14.20
CA ALA A 156 3.11 15.24 14.61
C ALA A 156 2.19 15.64 15.77
N ASN A 157 2.48 16.80 16.39
CA ASN A 157 1.77 17.30 17.57
C ASN A 157 1.71 16.27 18.71
N ASP A 158 2.82 15.57 18.94
CA ASP A 158 2.93 14.53 19.97
C ASP A 158 1.83 13.46 19.87
N GLY A 159 1.45 13.08 18.65
CA GLY A 159 0.43 12.05 18.38
C GLY A 159 -0.95 12.61 18.07
N GLY A 160 -1.15 13.92 18.19
CA GLY A 160 -2.39 14.59 17.80
C GLY A 160 -2.67 14.52 16.30
N TYR A 161 -1.64 14.29 15.48
CA TYR A 161 -1.75 14.12 14.03
C TYR A 161 -0.93 12.92 13.55
N ILE A 162 -1.55 12.07 12.72
CA ILE A 162 -0.85 11.03 11.95
C ILE A 162 -1.43 11.01 10.55
N GLY A 163 -0.61 11.32 9.54
CA GLY A 163 -1.07 11.51 8.17
C GLY A 163 0.03 11.96 7.22
N LEU A 164 -0.35 12.31 5.99
CA LEU A 164 0.54 12.83 4.97
C LEU A 164 1.15 14.17 5.41
N ALA A 165 2.47 14.31 5.29
CA ALA A 165 3.17 15.55 5.59
C ALA A 165 2.64 16.75 4.79
N SER A 166 2.24 16.55 3.53
CA SER A 166 1.63 17.61 2.72
C SER A 166 0.28 18.12 3.25
N ALA A 167 -0.37 17.37 4.14
CA ALA A 167 -1.68 17.67 4.72
C ALA A 167 -1.60 18.09 6.19
N TYR A 168 -0.39 18.38 6.69
CA TYR A 168 -0.12 18.91 8.02
C TYR A 168 0.17 20.41 7.96
#